data_AF-A0A9X7IQT7-F1
#
_entry.id   AF-A0A9X7IQT7-F1
#
_cell.length_a   1.000
_cell.length_b   1.000
_cell.length_c   1.000
_cell.angle_alpha   90.00
_cell.angle_beta   90.00
_cell.angle_gamma   90.00
#
_symmetry.space_group_name_H-M   'P 1'
#
loop_
_entity.id
_entity.type
_entity.pdbx_description
1 polymer ?
#
loop_
_entity_poly.entity_id
_entity_poly.type
_entity_poly.pdbx_seq_one_letter_code
_entity_poly.pdbx_strand_id
1 'polypeptide(L)'
;MMVTPRIPPIPNATPATRLFLHAVGGALACAGQGVVVKLTLPPRQPSPLAQKQAVAEHLAAVMTDVEKFLRAQRAPVTRMPQATTGRILVQRDEVYDAVAKTYTPGWGFVTLINAITVDAMAEMERNS
;
A
#
# COMPACT_ATOMS: atom_id res chain seq x y z
N MET A 1 3.06 29.19 14.33
CA MET A 1 1.93 28.37 14.79
C MET A 1 1.41 27.64 13.56
N MET A 2 1.78 26.36 13.35
CA MET A 2 1.28 25.61 12.19
C MET A 2 -0.17 25.25 12.46
N VAL A 3 -1.08 25.77 11.64
CA VAL A 3 -2.49 25.37 11.65
C VAL A 3 -2.53 23.98 11.04
N THR A 4 -2.63 22.95 11.87
CA THR A 4 -2.82 21.58 11.38
C THR A 4 -4.18 21.53 10.69
N PRO A 5 -4.25 21.28 9.36
CA PRO A 5 -5.53 21.19 8.68
C PRO A 5 -6.32 20.04 9.30
N ARG A 6 -7.42 20.37 9.99
CA ARG A 6 -8.32 19.38 10.56
C ARG A 6 -9.14 18.81 9.42
N ILE A 7 -8.92 17.54 9.12
CA ILE A 7 -9.72 16.84 8.12
C ILE A 7 -11.11 16.55 8.68
N PRO A 8 -12.16 16.77 7.88
CA PRO A 8 -13.50 16.44 8.29
C PRO A 8 -13.61 14.93 8.61
N PRO A 9 -14.30 14.56 9.69
CA PRO A 9 -14.50 13.17 10.05
C PRO A 9 -15.21 12.41 8.93
N ILE A 10 -14.81 11.17 8.70
CA ILE A 10 -15.48 10.25 7.77
C ILE A 10 -16.83 9.85 8.41
N PRO A 11 -17.97 10.22 7.79
CA PRO A 11 -19.29 9.89 8.34
C PRO A 11 -19.66 8.44 8.06
N ASN A 12 -20.60 7.89 8.84
CA ASN A 12 -21.06 6.50 8.73
C ASN A 12 -19.93 5.46 8.86
N ALA A 13 -18.86 5.80 9.58
CA ALA A 13 -17.74 4.93 9.80
C ALA A 13 -18.13 3.78 10.74
N THR A 14 -17.78 2.57 10.32
CA THR A 14 -17.87 1.37 11.16
C THR A 14 -16.47 0.95 11.61
N PRO A 15 -16.33 -0.01 12.55
CA PRO A 15 -15.02 -0.57 12.88
C PRO A 15 -14.33 -1.18 11.65
N ALA A 16 -15.12 -1.68 10.69
CA ALA A 16 -14.62 -2.21 9.41
C ALA A 16 -14.03 -1.09 8.53
N THR A 17 -14.63 0.10 8.50
CA THR A 17 -14.08 1.27 7.79
C THR A 17 -12.69 1.63 8.29
N ARG A 18 -12.51 1.66 9.62
CA ARG A 18 -11.20 1.92 10.25
C ARG A 18 -10.19 0.82 9.90
N LEU A 19 -10.58 -0.45 9.99
CA LEU A 19 -9.71 -1.59 9.66
C LEU A 19 -9.27 -1.55 8.19
N PHE A 20 -10.21 -1.28 7.28
CA PHE A 20 -9.96 -1.16 5.86
C PHE A 20 -8.91 -0.08 5.57
N LEU A 21 -9.05 1.11 6.16
CA LEU A 21 -8.11 2.21 5.95
C LEU A 21 -6.70 1.84 6.41
N HIS A 22 -6.54 1.23 7.59
CA HIS A 22 -5.23 0.76 8.04
C HIS A 22 -4.66 -0.38 7.18
N ALA A 23 -5.51 -1.30 6.69
CA ALA A 23 -5.07 -2.37 5.81
C ALA A 23 -4.54 -1.82 4.49
N VAL A 24 -5.26 -0.84 3.90
CA VAL A 24 -4.85 -0.13 2.69
C VAL A 24 -3.54 0.63 2.93
N GLY A 25 -3.46 1.43 4.01
CA GLY A 25 -2.24 2.16 4.35
C GLY A 25 -1.04 1.23 4.60
N GLY A 26 -1.26 0.09 5.24
CA GLY A 26 -0.25 -0.95 5.44
C GLY A 26 0.20 -1.58 4.12
N ALA A 27 -0.73 -1.94 3.24
CA ALA A 27 -0.42 -2.47 1.92
C ALA A 27 0.39 -1.47 1.06
N LEU A 28 0.02 -0.19 1.07
CA LEU A 28 0.74 0.89 0.40
C LEU A 28 2.14 1.11 0.98
N ALA A 29 2.29 1.12 2.30
CA ALA A 29 3.60 1.22 2.94
C ALA A 29 4.50 0.03 2.58
N CYS A 30 3.95 -1.19 2.57
CA CYS A 30 4.66 -2.39 2.13
C CYS A 30 5.03 -2.32 0.63
N ALA A 31 4.15 -1.78 -0.22
CA ALA A 31 4.43 -1.59 -1.64
C ALA A 31 5.51 -0.53 -1.89
N GLY A 32 5.53 0.54 -1.09
CA GLY A 32 6.52 1.62 -1.19
C GLY A 32 7.90 1.27 -0.58
N GLN A 33 7.95 0.30 0.33
CA GLN A 33 9.21 -0.21 0.91
C GLN A 33 9.73 -1.47 0.22
N GLY A 34 9.00 -2.01 -0.75
CA GLY A 34 9.32 -3.27 -1.43
C GLY A 34 9.85 -3.06 -2.83
N VAL A 35 10.90 -3.78 -3.18
CA VAL A 35 11.14 -4.14 -4.59
C VAL A 35 9.96 -5.02 -5.01
N VAL A 36 9.01 -4.44 -5.74
CA VAL A 36 7.88 -5.21 -6.28
C VAL A 36 8.40 -5.98 -7.48
N VAL A 37 8.52 -7.30 -7.33
CA VAL A 37 8.81 -8.18 -8.47
C VAL A 37 7.56 -8.22 -9.36
N LYS A 38 7.61 -7.50 -10.48
CA LYS A 38 6.53 -7.47 -11.46
C LYS A 38 6.69 -8.64 -12.43
N LEU A 39 5.69 -9.51 -12.51
CA LEU A 39 5.57 -10.49 -13.58
C LEU A 39 4.79 -9.85 -14.74
N THR A 40 5.48 -9.49 -15.81
CA THR A 40 4.88 -9.02 -17.06
C THR A 40 4.84 -10.15 -18.08
N LEU A 41 3.91 -10.11 -19.03
CA LEU A 41 3.93 -11.08 -20.13
C LEU A 41 5.02 -10.70 -21.15
N PRO A 42 5.81 -11.66 -21.65
CA PRO A 42 6.77 -11.38 -22.71
C PRO A 42 6.04 -11.01 -24.01
N PRO A 43 6.68 -10.23 -24.91
CA PRO A 43 6.12 -9.86 -26.20
C PRO A 43 5.63 -11.08 -26.98
N ARG A 44 4.58 -10.88 -27.79
CA ARG A 44 3.98 -11.94 -28.60
C ARG A 44 5.01 -12.52 -29.57
N GLN A 45 5.22 -13.82 -29.48
CA GLN A 45 6.17 -14.57 -30.29
C GLN A 45 5.52 -15.08 -31.59
N PRO A 46 6.33 -15.34 -32.64
CA PRO A 46 5.83 -15.74 -33.96
C PRO A 46 5.21 -17.14 -34.00
N SER A 47 5.43 -17.98 -32.99
CA SER A 47 4.79 -19.31 -32.89
C SER A 47 4.33 -19.62 -31.45
N PRO A 48 3.31 -20.49 -31.28
CA PRO A 48 2.81 -20.88 -29.95
C PRO A 48 3.87 -21.57 -29.09
N LEU A 49 4.77 -22.33 -29.71
CA LEU A 49 5.85 -23.02 -29.01
C LEU A 49 6.92 -22.03 -28.52
N ALA A 50 7.29 -21.05 -29.37
CA ALA A 50 8.17 -19.96 -28.99
C ALA A 50 7.57 -19.08 -27.88
N GLN A 51 6.25 -18.85 -27.89
CA GLN A 51 5.57 -18.11 -26.81
C GLN A 51 5.67 -18.84 -25.47
N LYS A 52 5.42 -20.16 -25.46
CA LYS A 52 5.52 -20.97 -24.23
C LYS A 52 6.93 -20.95 -23.67
N GLN A 53 7.93 -21.07 -24.53
CA GLN A 53 9.33 -21.01 -24.11
C GLN A 53 9.70 -19.63 -23.55
N ALA A 54 9.33 -18.54 -24.23
CA ALA A 54 9.57 -17.18 -23.73
C ALA A 54 8.90 -16.90 -22.38
N VAL A 55 7.68 -17.42 -22.16
CA VAL A 55 6.99 -17.33 -20.88
C VAL A 55 7.72 -18.13 -19.79
N ALA A 56 8.19 -19.34 -20.11
CA ALA A 56 8.91 -20.18 -19.17
C ALA A 56 10.25 -19.55 -18.74
N GLU A 57 11.00 -18.99 -19.69
CA GLU A 57 12.26 -18.29 -19.44
C GLU A 57 12.03 -17.02 -18.60
N HIS A 58 10.99 -16.23 -18.93
CA HIS A 58 10.65 -15.04 -18.16
C HIS A 58 10.20 -15.38 -16.73
N LEU A 59 9.40 -16.43 -16.57
CA LEU A 59 8.99 -16.92 -15.25
C LEU A 59 10.19 -17.39 -14.42
N ALA A 60 11.15 -18.10 -15.02
CA ALA A 60 12.36 -18.55 -14.32
C ALA A 60 13.22 -17.37 -13.82
N ALA A 61 13.36 -16.31 -14.64
CA ALA A 61 14.05 -15.09 -14.25
C ALA A 61 13.35 -14.40 -13.06
N VAL A 62 12.03 -14.24 -13.14
CA VAL A 62 11.22 -13.64 -12.09
C VAL A 62 11.32 -14.43 -10.78
N MET A 63 11.25 -15.76 -10.83
CA MET A 63 11.39 -16.62 -9.66
C MET A 63 12.77 -16.51 -9.01
N THR A 64 13.82 -16.32 -9.82
CA THR A 64 15.18 -16.07 -9.32
C THR A 64 15.26 -14.76 -8.54
N ASP A 65 14.58 -13.71 -9.00
CA ASP A 65 14.55 -12.42 -8.31
C ASP A 65 13.70 -12.44 -7.04
N VAL A 66 12.61 -13.22 -7.03
CA VAL A 66 11.84 -13.52 -5.80
C VAL A 66 12.75 -14.21 -4.77
N GLU A 67 13.52 -15.22 -5.19
CA GLU A 67 14.41 -15.93 -4.27
C GLU A 67 15.49 -15.01 -3.68
N LYS A 68 16.10 -14.14 -4.50
CA LYS A 68 17.05 -13.12 -4.03
C LYS A 68 16.40 -12.18 -3.01
N PHE A 69 15.18 -11.72 -3.29
CA PHE A 69 14.43 -10.84 -2.39
C PHE A 69 14.16 -11.51 -1.04
N LEU A 70 13.68 -12.76 -1.05
CA LEU A 70 13.41 -13.54 0.16
C LEU A 70 14.69 -13.77 0.97
N ARG A 71 15.82 -14.07 0.31
CA ARG A 71 17.13 -14.22 0.96
C ARG A 71 17.70 -12.91 1.51
N ALA A 72 17.35 -11.78 0.89
CA ALA A 72 17.75 -10.45 1.33
C ALA A 72 16.95 -9.97 2.56
N GLN A 73 15.71 -10.43 2.73
CA GLN A 73 14.93 -10.25 3.95
C GLN A 73 15.46 -11.11 5.11
N ARG A 74 16.64 -10.74 5.64
CA ARG A 74 17.26 -11.38 6.82
C ARG A 74 16.72 -10.87 8.15
N ALA A 75 16.03 -9.73 8.15
CA ALA A 75 15.41 -9.21 9.35
C ALA A 75 14.04 -9.87 9.53
N PRO A 76 13.72 -10.44 10.71
CA PRO A 76 12.34 -10.76 11.03
C PRO A 76 11.51 -9.50 10.86
N VAL A 77 10.31 -9.61 10.27
CA VAL A 77 9.34 -8.51 10.19
C VAL A 77 9.10 -8.04 11.63
N THR A 78 9.85 -7.02 12.04
CA THR A 78 10.06 -6.69 13.46
C THR A 78 8.86 -5.96 14.04
N ARG A 79 7.97 -5.50 13.17
CA ARG A 79 6.68 -4.93 13.55
C ARG A 79 5.58 -5.88 13.13
N MET A 80 4.93 -6.45 14.14
CA MET A 80 3.54 -6.89 14.04
C MET A 80 2.76 -5.88 13.17
N PRO A 81 1.93 -6.33 12.20
CA PRO A 81 1.05 -5.42 11.47
C PRO A 81 0.24 -4.61 12.49
N GLN A 82 0.59 -3.33 12.66
CA GLN A 82 0.14 -2.50 13.79
C GLN A 82 -1.30 -1.98 13.60
N ALA A 83 -2.12 -2.74 12.88
CA ALA A 83 -3.52 -2.44 12.76
C ALA A 83 -4.19 -2.84 14.08
N THR A 84 -4.95 -1.92 14.66
CA THR A 84 -6.12 -2.13 15.55
C THR A 84 -6.04 -1.92 17.06
N THR A 85 -4.89 -1.73 17.72
CA THR A 85 -4.95 -1.47 19.17
C THR A 85 -5.35 -0.03 19.46
N GLY A 86 -6.48 0.21 20.15
CA GLY A 86 -7.01 1.56 20.43
C GLY A 86 -6.02 2.51 21.12
N ARG A 87 -5.05 1.98 21.87
CA ARG A 87 -3.96 2.72 22.50
C ARG A 87 -2.98 3.34 21.48
N ILE A 88 -2.87 2.77 20.28
CA ILE A 88 -2.03 3.24 19.17
C ILE A 88 -2.75 4.34 18.35
N LEU A 89 -4.08 4.30 18.28
CA LEU A 89 -4.87 5.36 17.60
C LEU A 89 -4.65 6.71 18.29
N VAL A 90 -4.70 6.73 19.62
CA VAL A 90 -4.43 7.94 20.42
C VAL A 90 -2.99 8.44 20.21
N GLN A 91 -2.01 7.54 20.07
CA GLN A 91 -0.62 7.92 19.77
C GLN A 91 -0.43 8.49 18.36
N ARG A 92 -1.41 8.34 17.47
CA ARG A 92 -1.39 8.79 16.07
C ARG A 92 -2.35 9.96 15.81
N ASP A 93 -2.92 10.55 16.86
CA ASP A 93 -3.98 11.58 16.77
C ASP A 93 -5.22 11.10 15.98
N GLU A 94 -5.53 9.81 16.03
CA GLU A 94 -6.70 9.21 15.40
C GLU A 94 -7.86 9.09 16.38
N VAL A 95 -9.08 9.42 15.92
CA VAL A 95 -10.30 9.36 16.76
C VAL A 95 -11.36 8.51 16.07
N TYR A 96 -11.85 7.48 16.75
CA TYR A 96 -13.02 6.71 16.33
C TYR A 96 -14.15 6.90 17.34
N ASP A 97 -15.24 7.53 16.93
CA ASP A 97 -16.46 7.68 17.72
C ASP A 97 -17.50 6.66 17.25
N ALA A 98 -17.72 5.64 18.08
CA ALA A 98 -18.68 4.57 17.79
C ALA A 98 -20.14 5.02 17.91
N VAL A 99 -20.43 6.05 18.71
CA VAL A 99 -21.79 6.58 18.93
C VAL A 99 -22.17 7.49 17.76
N ALA A 100 -21.30 8.43 17.41
CA ALA A 100 -21.50 9.30 16.25
C ALA A 100 -21.24 8.60 14.91
N LYS A 101 -20.69 7.36 14.92
CA LYS A 101 -20.24 6.62 13.74
C LYS A 101 -19.32 7.45 12.87
N THR A 102 -18.31 8.05 13.50
CA THR A 102 -17.31 8.86 12.80
C THR A 102 -15.91 8.33 13.03
N TYR A 103 -15.07 8.46 12.01
CA TYR A 103 -13.64 8.20 12.11
C TYR A 103 -12.87 9.41 11.60
N THR A 104 -11.99 9.95 12.44
CA THR A 104 -11.07 11.02 12.10
C THR A 104 -9.67 10.43 11.93
N PRO A 105 -9.12 10.39 10.70
CA PRO A 105 -7.77 9.92 10.46
C PRO A 105 -6.73 10.87 11.06
N GLY A 106 -5.62 10.29 11.50
CA GLY A 106 -4.50 11.01 12.07
C GLY A 106 -3.58 11.55 10.99
N TRP A 107 -2.71 12.48 11.36
CA TRP A 107 -1.93 13.27 10.40
C TRP A 107 -1.01 12.42 9.50
N GLY A 108 -0.50 11.29 10.01
CA GLY A 108 0.30 10.37 9.20
C GLY A 108 -0.49 9.71 8.06
N PHE A 109 -1.73 9.29 8.32
CA PHE A 109 -2.59 8.69 7.31
C PHE A 109 -3.01 9.71 6.26
N VAL A 110 -3.30 10.93 6.71
CA VAL A 110 -3.61 12.08 5.85
C VAL A 110 -2.48 12.39 4.90
N THR A 111 -1.25 12.48 5.42
CA THR A 111 -0.06 12.78 4.62
C THR A 111 0.16 11.72 3.56
N LEU A 112 -0.04 10.43 3.89
CA LEU A 112 0.03 9.33 2.95
C LEU A 112 -0.98 9.48 1.81
N ILE A 113 -2.26 9.72 2.13
CA ILE A 113 -3.31 9.89 1.10
C ILE A 113 -3.00 11.09 0.21
N ASN A 114 -2.63 12.23 0.78
CA ASN A 114 -2.30 13.43 0.02
C ASN A 114 -1.11 13.18 -0.93
N ALA A 115 -0.07 12.50 -0.46
CA ALA A 115 1.09 12.17 -1.29
C ALA A 115 0.69 11.27 -2.47
N ILE A 116 -0.14 10.24 -2.24
CA ILE A 116 -0.64 9.35 -3.30
C ILE A 116 -1.49 10.13 -4.30
N THR A 117 -2.39 11.00 -3.84
CA THR A 117 -3.23 11.81 -4.73
C THR A 117 -2.40 12.74 -5.59
N VAL A 118 -1.39 13.41 -5.02
CA VAL A 118 -0.48 14.29 -5.76
C VAL A 118 0.32 13.49 -6.80
N ASP A 119 0.88 12.34 -6.43
CA ASP A 119 1.63 11.49 -7.37
C ASP A 119 0.74 10.99 -8.52
N ALA A 120 -0.48 10.54 -8.21
CA ALA A 120 -1.43 10.07 -9.22
C ALA A 120 -1.86 11.19 -10.17
N MET A 121 -2.12 12.40 -9.66
CA MET A 121 -2.42 13.57 -10.50
C MET A 121 -1.25 13.93 -11.40
N ALA A 122 -0.03 13.95 -10.85
CA ALA A 122 1.18 14.22 -11.63
C ALA A 122 1.43 13.15 -12.70
N GLU A 123 1.08 11.88 -12.45
CA GLU A 123 1.17 10.81 -13.44
C GLU A 123 0.11 10.96 -14.55
N MET A 124 -1.12 11.35 -14.20
CA MET A 124 -2.18 11.63 -15.18
C MET A 124 -1.80 12.80 -16.10
N GLU A 125 -1.21 13.86 -15.56
CA GLU A 125 -0.72 15.01 -16.35
C GLU A 125 0.41 14.62 -17.32
N ARG A 126 1.29 13.69 -16.93
CA ARG A 126 2.36 13.19 -17.81
C ARG A 126 1.86 12.32 -18.97
N ASN A 127 0.70 11.70 -18.81
CA ASN A 127 0.10 10.77 -19.77
C ASN A 127 -1.06 11.39 -20.57
N SER A 128 -1.32 12.69 -20.39
CA SER A 128 -2.32 13.48 -21.14
C SER A 128 -1.62 14.34 -22.21
#